data_AF-A0A538HC85-F1
#
_entry.id   AF-A0A538HC85-F1
#
_cell.length_a   1.000
_cell.length_b   1.000
_cell.length_c   1.000
_cell.angle_alpha   90.00
_cell.angle_beta   90.00
_cell.angle_gamma   90.00
#
_symmetry.space_group_name_H-M   'P 1'
#
loop_
_entity.id
_entity.type
_entity.pdbx_description
1 polymer ?
#
loop_
_entity_poly.entity_id
_entity_poly.type
_entity_poly.pdbx_seq_one_letter_code
_entity_poly.pdbx_strand_id
1 'polypeptide(L)'
;MRVSVLGRILPEGRRRGVIALVAASLAATAALAVAVSPAFGCSQGSHCYGTVRWLSSPDYYGGVAALQVARLEQSNTPTVDTGDFANQEMWVGTNGSGGGAYWVEDGMSRGYPQSAGAGIYWFWADNRPCCGYFEHDFIVTIRTSTTYNAKINFIGNNSWNVYRDGNLLSPGTSTSNPAPSNFLESGLEATNTNAHVNGTGAALQKRSAGGSSWSYGWSGANPYYISPAFSQWTASPTDYKDTMNPNTASLLAHTPHTVTSTLAGPPDPVALIIEAARLNGEASPSTIRTIATTRAAAFAAVGSGADDVPQTPTELVVAHGAFTGFEAKVPPGAPAPRGRVLYLLVDSGSGVVTDWGISNVDPQIQAVHH
;
A
#
# COMPACT_ATOMS: atom_id res chain seq x y z
N MET A 1 -57.24 -25.34 -59.87
CA MET A 1 -58.45 -26.17 -59.93
C MET A 1 -58.00 -27.62 -59.85
N ARG A 2 -58.46 -28.38 -58.82
CA ARG A 2 -58.65 -29.86 -58.71
C ARG A 2 -57.59 -30.80 -59.33
N VAL A 3 -57.13 -31.92 -58.80
CA VAL A 3 -57.54 -32.91 -57.76
C VAL A 3 -56.40 -33.97 -57.83
N SER A 4 -55.87 -34.47 -56.70
CA SER A 4 -55.98 -35.87 -56.20
C SER A 4 -55.86 -36.98 -57.27
N VAL A 5 -55.27 -38.19 -57.12
CA VAL A 5 -54.63 -39.02 -56.09
C VAL A 5 -54.68 -40.48 -56.67
N LEU A 6 -53.92 -41.42 -56.09
CA LEU A 6 -54.00 -42.91 -56.18
C LEU A 6 -53.29 -43.59 -57.37
N GLY A 7 -52.53 -44.69 -57.17
CA GLY A 7 -52.29 -45.40 -55.92
C GLY A 7 -51.62 -46.77 -56.09
N ARG A 8 -51.38 -47.39 -54.90
CA ARG A 8 -51.22 -48.83 -54.54
C ARG A 8 -50.13 -49.63 -55.31
N ILE A 9 -49.39 -50.56 -54.72
CA ILE A 9 -49.79 -51.79 -54.00
C ILE A 9 -48.56 -52.28 -53.18
N LEU A 10 -48.75 -52.67 -51.91
CA LEU A 10 -47.87 -53.58 -51.13
C LEU A 10 -48.34 -55.02 -51.37
N PRO A 11 -47.50 -56.09 -51.30
CA PRO A 11 -47.25 -56.72 -49.99
C PRO A 11 -45.97 -57.57 -49.80
N GLU A 12 -45.75 -57.91 -48.51
CA GLU A 12 -45.22 -59.17 -47.96
C GLU A 12 -43.73 -59.57 -48.11
N GLY A 13 -43.11 -59.93 -46.98
CA GLY A 13 -41.88 -60.74 -46.99
C GLY A 13 -41.00 -60.67 -45.74
N ARG A 14 -41.46 -61.29 -44.66
CA ARG A 14 -40.78 -61.48 -43.37
C ARG A 14 -39.51 -62.35 -43.50
N ARG A 15 -38.35 -61.94 -42.93
CA ARG A 15 -37.52 -62.71 -41.94
C ARG A 15 -35.99 -62.40 -41.93
N ARG A 16 -35.47 -62.26 -40.69
CA ARG A 16 -34.09 -62.55 -40.19
C ARG A 16 -33.00 -61.62 -40.73
N GLY A 17 -32.33 -60.73 -39.99
CA GLY A 17 -31.91 -60.73 -38.60
C GLY A 17 -30.40 -60.88 -38.55
N VAL A 18 -29.63 -59.78 -38.45
CA VAL A 18 -28.18 -59.75 -38.13
C VAL A 18 -27.78 -58.34 -37.61
N ILE A 19 -27.35 -58.33 -36.34
CA ILE A 19 -26.18 -57.65 -35.73
C ILE A 19 -25.99 -56.11 -35.88
N ALA A 20 -26.14 -55.45 -34.72
CA ALA A 20 -25.36 -54.35 -34.12
C ALA A 20 -24.53 -53.38 -34.98
N LEU A 21 -24.80 -52.08 -34.80
CA LEU A 21 -23.81 -51.06 -34.39
C LEU A 21 -24.54 -49.75 -34.06
N VAL A 22 -24.85 -49.54 -32.78
CA VAL A 22 -25.21 -48.22 -32.26
C VAL A 22 -23.91 -47.49 -31.99
N ALA A 23 -23.45 -46.71 -32.96
CA ALA A 23 -22.41 -45.72 -32.74
C ALA A 23 -23.04 -44.54 -31.99
N ALA A 24 -22.89 -44.54 -30.66
CA ALA A 24 -23.15 -43.36 -29.84
C ALA A 24 -22.07 -42.32 -30.15
N SER A 25 -22.41 -41.35 -30.99
CA SER A 25 -21.59 -40.15 -31.17
C SER A 25 -21.65 -39.31 -29.90
N LEU A 26 -20.65 -39.47 -29.02
CA LEU A 26 -20.32 -38.47 -28.00
C LEU A 26 -19.96 -37.18 -28.75
N ALA A 27 -20.89 -36.23 -28.79
CA ALA A 27 -20.57 -34.85 -29.08
C ALA A 27 -19.76 -34.33 -27.88
N ALA A 28 -18.43 -34.44 -27.98
CA ALA A 28 -17.52 -33.74 -27.09
C ALA A 28 -17.66 -32.25 -27.36
N THR A 29 -18.51 -31.58 -26.61
CA THR A 29 -18.52 -30.13 -26.50
C THR A 29 -17.15 -29.76 -25.92
N ALA A 30 -16.22 -29.37 -26.78
CA ALA A 30 -14.98 -28.74 -26.34
C ALA A 30 -15.38 -27.45 -25.62
N ALA A 31 -15.45 -27.53 -24.30
CA ALA A 31 -15.48 -26.33 -23.47
C ALA A 31 -14.20 -25.57 -23.83
N LEU A 32 -14.36 -24.44 -24.52
CA LEU A 32 -13.36 -23.40 -24.54
C LEU A 32 -13.11 -23.04 -23.08
N ALA A 33 -12.07 -23.64 -22.51
CA ALA A 33 -11.46 -23.14 -21.30
C ALA A 33 -11.06 -21.71 -21.65
N VAL A 34 -11.89 -20.75 -21.26
CA VAL A 34 -11.45 -19.38 -21.09
C VAL A 34 -10.27 -19.51 -20.16
N ALA A 35 -9.06 -19.32 -20.69
CA ALA A 35 -7.88 -19.18 -19.87
C ALA A 35 -8.20 -18.02 -18.93
N VAL A 36 -8.58 -18.34 -17.70
CA VAL A 36 -8.66 -17.36 -16.63
C VAL A 36 -7.25 -16.82 -16.58
N SER A 37 -7.07 -15.55 -16.97
CA SER A 37 -5.79 -14.87 -16.81
C SER A 37 -5.26 -15.23 -15.44
N PRO A 38 -3.98 -15.65 -15.29
CA PRO A 38 -3.45 -15.95 -13.97
C PRO A 38 -3.83 -14.77 -13.08
N ALA A 39 -4.49 -15.04 -11.96
CA ALA A 39 -4.77 -14.00 -10.98
C ALA A 39 -3.43 -13.32 -10.73
N PHE A 40 -3.28 -12.07 -11.15
CA PHE A 40 -2.07 -11.32 -10.87
C PHE A 40 -1.93 -11.37 -9.35
N GLY A 41 -0.87 -12.01 -8.88
CA GLY A 41 -0.55 -12.04 -7.47
C GLY A 41 0.43 -10.91 -7.20
N CYS A 42 0.24 -10.18 -6.12
CA CYS A 42 1.26 -9.24 -5.66
C CYS A 42 2.44 -9.96 -5.00
N SER A 43 3.55 -9.24 -5.05
CA SER A 43 4.81 -9.48 -4.34
C SER A 43 5.39 -8.13 -3.91
N GLN A 44 6.44 -8.12 -3.11
CA GLN A 44 7.22 -6.92 -2.76
C GLN A 44 7.71 -6.14 -4.01
N GLY A 45 7.94 -6.84 -5.14
CA GLY A 45 8.33 -6.17 -6.39
C GLY A 45 7.16 -5.69 -7.25
N SER A 46 5.91 -5.98 -6.87
CA SER A 46 4.71 -5.71 -7.66
C SER A 46 3.48 -5.74 -6.76
N HIS A 47 3.07 -4.58 -6.25
CA HIS A 47 2.00 -4.49 -5.26
C HIS A 47 0.62 -4.67 -5.89
N CYS A 48 -0.33 -5.07 -5.05
CA CYS A 48 -1.75 -5.09 -5.35
C CYS A 48 -2.36 -3.79 -4.88
N TYR A 49 -3.36 -3.31 -5.63
CA TYR A 49 -4.05 -2.07 -5.30
C TYR A 49 -5.54 -2.24 -5.42
N GLY A 50 -6.28 -1.62 -4.52
CA GLY A 50 -7.71 -1.38 -4.64
C GLY A 50 -7.95 0.06 -4.27
N THR A 51 -7.98 0.96 -5.26
CA THR A 51 -8.00 2.41 -5.02
C THR A 51 -9.10 3.11 -5.81
N VAL A 52 -9.56 4.25 -5.32
CA VAL A 52 -10.23 5.26 -6.15
C VAL A 52 -9.20 6.29 -6.56
N ARG A 53 -9.08 6.56 -7.85
CA ARG A 53 -8.01 7.40 -8.41
C ARG A 53 -8.57 8.58 -9.17
N TRP A 54 -8.06 9.76 -8.87
CA TRP A 54 -8.39 10.97 -9.58
C TRP A 54 -7.16 11.55 -10.25
N LEU A 55 -6.97 11.23 -11.53
CA LEU A 55 -5.76 11.53 -12.29
C LEU A 55 -5.87 12.78 -13.19
N SER A 56 -6.83 13.68 -12.94
CA SER A 56 -7.16 14.77 -13.88
C SER A 56 -6.97 16.18 -13.29
N SER A 57 -6.10 16.95 -13.96
CA SER A 57 -5.97 18.42 -13.91
C SER A 57 -7.35 19.10 -13.85
N PRO A 58 -7.66 19.94 -12.84
CA PRO A 58 -6.84 21.04 -12.32
C PRO A 58 -5.85 20.70 -11.21
N ASP A 59 -4.98 21.65 -10.91
CA ASP A 59 -4.07 21.61 -9.76
C ASP A 59 -4.84 21.55 -8.42
N TYR A 60 -4.36 20.69 -7.53
CA TYR A 60 -4.85 20.57 -6.15
C TYR A 60 -3.74 20.82 -5.13
N TYR A 61 -4.17 21.15 -3.92
CA TYR A 61 -3.32 21.57 -2.81
C TYR A 61 -3.67 20.84 -1.51
N GLY A 62 -4.34 19.70 -1.63
CA GLY A 62 -4.65 18.81 -0.51
C GLY A 62 -5.78 17.82 -0.79
N GLY A 63 -5.79 16.77 0.03
CA GLY A 63 -6.81 15.72 0.05
C GLY A 63 -7.24 15.40 1.48
N VAL A 64 -8.47 14.94 1.64
CA VAL A 64 -8.99 14.36 2.89
C VAL A 64 -9.68 13.06 2.56
N ALA A 65 -9.48 12.05 3.41
CA ALA A 65 -10.24 10.82 3.43
C ALA A 65 -10.52 10.39 4.88
N ALA A 66 -11.78 10.06 5.16
CA ALA A 66 -12.16 9.42 6.41
C ALA A 66 -11.97 7.91 6.26
N LEU A 67 -10.83 7.39 6.74
CA LEU A 67 -10.39 6.02 6.56
C LEU A 67 -10.89 5.12 7.69
N GLN A 68 -11.33 3.92 7.35
CA GLN A 68 -11.71 2.89 8.31
C GLN A 68 -11.27 1.53 7.79
N VAL A 69 -10.78 0.67 8.68
CA VAL A 69 -10.51 -0.75 8.39
C VAL A 69 -11.32 -1.64 9.31
N ALA A 70 -12.20 -2.47 8.75
CA ALA A 70 -12.84 -3.56 9.51
C ALA A 70 -11.88 -4.75 9.67
N ARG A 71 -10.93 -4.90 8.74
CA ARG A 71 -9.89 -5.91 8.75
C ARG A 71 -8.65 -5.39 8.01
N LEU A 72 -7.49 -5.54 8.62
CA LEU A 72 -6.18 -5.28 8.03
C LEU A 72 -5.21 -6.32 8.58
N GLU A 73 -4.96 -7.36 7.79
CA GLU A 73 -4.18 -8.53 8.21
C GLU A 73 -3.26 -9.02 7.10
N GLN A 74 -2.11 -9.54 7.51
CA GLN A 74 -1.28 -10.44 6.72
C GLN A 74 -1.56 -11.85 7.23
N SER A 75 -1.98 -12.76 6.36
CA SER A 75 -2.42 -14.12 6.75
C SER A 75 -1.27 -15.06 7.12
N ASN A 76 -0.08 -14.79 6.61
CA ASN A 76 1.14 -15.37 7.15
C ASN A 76 1.55 -14.47 8.31
N THR A 77 1.81 -15.04 9.49
CA THR A 77 2.40 -14.30 10.63
C THR A 77 3.55 -13.45 10.09
N PRO A 78 3.42 -12.11 10.01
CA PRO A 78 4.45 -11.32 9.34
C PRO A 78 5.68 -11.27 10.25
N THR A 79 6.59 -12.22 10.07
CA THR A 79 7.93 -12.01 10.60
C THR A 79 8.51 -10.83 9.82
N VAL A 80 9.29 -9.99 10.50
CA VAL A 80 9.99 -8.86 9.86
C VAL A 80 10.76 -9.35 8.61
N ASP A 81 11.13 -10.64 8.61
CA ASP A 81 11.82 -11.37 7.56
C ASP A 81 11.09 -11.50 6.21
N THR A 82 9.75 -11.34 6.16
CA THR A 82 9.02 -11.46 4.88
C THR A 82 8.84 -10.12 4.17
N GLY A 83 9.16 -8.99 4.80
CA GLY A 83 8.95 -7.63 4.26
C GLY A 83 7.49 -7.25 3.99
N ASP A 84 6.53 -8.17 4.10
CA ASP A 84 5.19 -7.93 3.61
C ASP A 84 4.42 -6.87 4.43
N PHE A 85 3.63 -6.06 3.73
CA PHE A 85 2.69 -5.12 4.33
C PHE A 85 1.34 -5.10 3.61
N ALA A 86 0.33 -4.61 4.34
CA ALA A 86 -0.92 -4.13 3.77
C ALA A 86 -1.34 -2.86 4.52
N ASN A 87 -1.96 -1.94 3.80
CA ASN A 87 -2.36 -0.67 4.34
C ASN A 87 -3.76 -0.25 3.84
N GLN A 88 -4.21 0.86 4.42
CA GLN A 88 -5.37 1.64 3.99
C GLN A 88 -4.97 3.11 4.08
N GLU A 89 -4.99 3.82 2.96
CA GLU A 89 -4.30 5.10 2.87
C GLU A 89 -4.91 6.07 1.86
N MET A 90 -4.32 7.26 1.80
CA MET A 90 -4.58 8.29 0.81
C MET A 90 -3.26 8.88 0.32
N TRP A 91 -3.16 9.11 -0.99
CA TRP A 91 -2.04 9.79 -1.63
C TRP A 91 -2.45 11.13 -2.22
N VAL A 92 -1.51 12.07 -2.16
CA VAL A 92 -1.54 13.32 -2.89
C VAL A 92 -0.27 13.41 -3.72
N GLY A 93 -0.42 13.51 -5.04
CA GLY A 93 0.71 13.77 -5.93
C GLY A 93 1.34 15.12 -5.66
N THR A 94 2.61 15.29 -5.97
CA THR A 94 3.31 16.58 -5.82
C THR A 94 4.17 16.89 -7.04
N ASN A 95 4.66 18.13 -7.08
CA ASN A 95 5.55 18.67 -8.11
C ASN A 95 4.99 18.55 -9.54
N GLY A 96 3.65 18.56 -9.68
CA GLY A 96 2.96 18.33 -10.94
C GLY A 96 3.32 16.99 -11.60
N SER A 97 3.80 16.00 -10.83
CA SER A 97 4.29 14.74 -11.36
C SER A 97 3.14 13.84 -11.82
N GLY A 98 2.81 13.97 -13.10
CA GLY A 98 1.81 13.19 -13.86
C GLY A 98 1.69 11.70 -13.53
N GLY A 99 2.81 11.07 -13.16
CA GLY A 99 2.93 9.63 -12.95
C GLY A 99 3.38 9.21 -11.55
N GLY A 100 3.14 10.00 -10.50
CA GLY A 100 3.45 9.55 -9.14
C GLY A 100 4.94 9.52 -8.81
N ALA A 101 5.77 10.30 -9.51
CA ALA A 101 7.19 10.38 -9.19
C ALA A 101 7.42 10.96 -7.79
N TYR A 102 6.58 11.92 -7.40
CA TYR A 102 6.63 12.56 -6.08
C TYR A 102 5.23 12.67 -5.50
N TRP A 103 5.13 12.48 -4.20
CA TRP A 103 3.86 12.34 -3.52
C TRP A 103 4.05 12.49 -2.01
N VAL A 104 2.92 12.63 -1.31
CA VAL A 104 2.77 12.47 0.14
C VAL A 104 1.62 11.51 0.39
N GLU A 105 1.75 10.60 1.36
CA GLU A 105 0.74 9.60 1.73
C GLU A 105 0.47 9.61 3.23
N ASP A 106 -0.72 9.17 3.62
CA ASP A 106 -1.18 9.13 5.02
C ASP A 106 -2.18 7.98 5.22
N GLY A 107 -2.00 7.16 6.25
CA GLY A 107 -2.84 6.00 6.43
C GLY A 107 -2.54 5.08 7.62
N MET A 108 -3.17 3.92 7.58
CA MET A 108 -2.99 2.82 8.53
C MET A 108 -2.28 1.67 7.84
N SER A 109 -1.33 1.03 8.51
CA SER A 109 -0.59 -0.10 7.96
C SER A 109 -0.44 -1.23 8.97
N ARG A 110 -0.18 -2.42 8.46
CA ARG A 110 0.24 -3.59 9.22
C ARG A 110 1.28 -4.37 8.42
N GLY A 111 2.31 -4.83 9.13
CA GLY A 111 3.48 -5.48 8.52
C GLY A 111 4.66 -4.53 8.48
N TYR A 112 5.57 -4.73 7.53
CA TYR A 112 6.84 -4.01 7.46
C TYR A 112 6.69 -2.48 7.54
N PRO A 113 7.60 -1.77 8.26
CA PRO A 113 8.77 -2.31 8.98
C PRO A 113 8.44 -2.86 10.37
N GLN A 114 7.17 -2.85 10.77
CA GLN A 114 6.74 -3.31 12.08
C GLN A 114 6.58 -4.83 12.15
N SER A 115 6.91 -5.40 13.31
CA SER A 115 6.83 -6.85 13.55
C SER A 115 5.38 -7.38 13.66
N ALA A 116 5.19 -8.68 13.48
CA ALA A 116 3.90 -9.40 13.62
C ALA A 116 3.06 -9.06 14.86
N GLY A 117 3.69 -8.60 15.95
CA GLY A 117 3.02 -8.28 17.19
C GLY A 117 2.58 -6.81 17.34
N ALA A 118 3.03 -5.90 16.47
CA ALA A 118 2.80 -4.46 16.62
C ALA A 118 1.34 -4.04 16.41
N GLY A 119 0.50 -4.92 15.85
CA GLY A 119 -0.88 -4.59 15.49
C GLY A 119 -0.93 -3.65 14.27
N ILE A 120 -2.01 -2.89 14.16
CA ILE A 120 -2.16 -1.85 13.13
C ILE A 120 -1.55 -0.56 13.68
N TYR A 121 -0.67 0.06 12.91
CA TYR A 121 -0.05 1.36 13.23
C TYR A 121 -0.54 2.43 12.26
N TRP A 122 -0.35 3.69 12.64
CA TRP A 122 -0.54 4.82 11.71
C TRP A 122 0.81 5.18 11.11
N PHE A 123 0.82 5.61 9.86
CA PHE A 123 2.02 6.08 9.21
C PHE A 123 1.69 7.22 8.25
N TRP A 124 2.72 7.96 7.88
CA TRP A 124 2.70 8.77 6.67
C TRP A 124 4.07 8.67 6.01
N ALA A 125 4.11 8.86 4.70
CA ALA A 125 5.36 8.83 3.95
C ALA A 125 5.35 9.87 2.83
N ASP A 126 6.50 10.10 2.24
CA ASP A 126 6.63 10.87 1.02
C ASP A 126 7.79 10.43 0.15
N ASN A 127 7.73 10.80 -1.12
CA ASN A 127 8.87 10.74 -2.03
C ASN A 127 9.13 12.14 -2.59
N ARG A 128 10.32 12.67 -2.33
CA ARG A 128 10.68 14.07 -2.56
C ARG A 128 11.72 14.21 -3.69
N PRO A 129 11.66 15.29 -4.49
CA PRO A 129 12.66 15.55 -5.54
C PRO A 129 14.10 15.66 -5.03
N CYS A 130 14.31 16.25 -3.86
CA CYS A 130 15.66 16.52 -3.35
C CYS A 130 16.31 15.32 -2.65
N CYS A 131 15.52 14.47 -1.98
CA CYS A 131 16.08 13.52 -1.04
C CYS A 131 15.44 12.12 -1.03
N GLY A 132 14.48 11.81 -1.91
CA GLY A 132 13.95 10.45 -2.04
C GLY A 132 12.81 10.14 -1.07
N TYR A 133 12.72 8.88 -0.65
CA TYR A 133 11.59 8.33 0.09
C TYR A 133 11.82 8.31 1.60
N PHE A 134 10.81 8.73 2.35
CA PHE A 134 10.80 8.78 3.82
C PHE A 134 9.47 8.27 4.32
N GLU A 135 9.48 7.30 5.24
CA GLU A 135 8.30 6.84 5.96
C GLU A 135 8.45 7.09 7.47
N HIS A 136 7.32 7.43 8.07
CA HIS A 136 7.20 7.86 9.46
C HIS A 136 6.11 7.06 10.15
N ASP A 137 6.50 6.21 11.09
CA ASP A 137 5.61 5.29 11.79
C ASP A 137 5.23 5.80 13.18
N PHE A 138 3.96 5.60 13.52
CA PHE A 138 3.38 6.00 14.80
C PHE A 138 2.74 4.78 15.46
N ILE A 139 3.37 4.31 16.53
CA ILE A 139 2.81 3.25 17.37
C ILE A 139 1.71 3.85 18.26
N VAL A 140 0.51 3.92 17.68
CA VAL A 140 -0.70 4.43 18.31
C VAL A 140 -1.77 3.36 18.28
N THR A 141 -2.71 3.42 19.23
CA THR A 141 -3.83 2.49 19.21
C THR A 141 -4.74 2.79 18.01
N ILE A 142 -4.72 1.88 17.03
CA ILE A 142 -5.69 1.84 15.94
C ILE A 142 -6.74 0.77 16.26
N ARG A 143 -8.01 1.17 16.25
CA ARG A 143 -9.14 0.28 16.47
C ARG A 143 -9.78 -0.04 15.13
N THR A 144 -10.03 -1.31 14.87
CA THR A 144 -10.81 -1.73 13.71
C THR A 144 -12.23 -1.17 13.80
N SER A 145 -12.85 -0.95 12.64
CA SER A 145 -14.19 -0.35 12.49
C SER A 145 -14.33 1.04 13.11
N THR A 146 -13.22 1.71 13.43
CA THR A 146 -13.18 3.13 13.82
C THR A 146 -12.72 3.94 12.63
N THR A 147 -13.37 5.08 12.41
CA THR A 147 -13.01 6.01 11.34
C THR A 147 -12.00 7.03 11.86
N TYR A 148 -10.93 7.24 11.09
CA TYR A 148 -9.89 8.23 11.33
C TYR A 148 -9.79 9.15 10.11
N ASN A 149 -9.70 10.46 10.33
CA ASN A 149 -9.58 11.43 9.23
C ASN A 149 -8.10 11.64 8.88
N ALA A 150 -7.69 11.16 7.70
CA ALA A 150 -6.42 11.47 7.07
C ALA A 150 -6.55 12.77 6.26
N LYS A 151 -5.59 13.69 6.40
CA LYS A 151 -5.58 14.97 5.67
C LYS A 151 -4.16 15.37 5.32
N ILE A 152 -3.95 15.63 4.03
CA ILE A 152 -2.71 16.17 3.49
C ILE A 152 -3.00 17.55 2.92
N ASN A 153 -2.21 18.57 3.29
CA ASN A 153 -2.50 19.95 2.95
C ASN A 153 -1.24 20.76 2.63
N PHE A 154 -1.19 21.38 1.46
CA PHE A 154 -0.09 22.28 1.10
C PHE A 154 -0.12 23.56 1.94
N ILE A 155 1.00 23.91 2.56
CA ILE A 155 1.10 25.08 3.45
C ILE A 155 1.96 26.21 2.87
N GLY A 156 2.43 26.08 1.62
CA GLY A 156 3.37 27.02 1.01
C GLY A 156 4.82 26.57 1.15
N ASN A 157 5.76 27.33 0.56
CA ASN A 157 7.21 27.08 0.63
C ASN A 157 7.64 25.65 0.27
N ASN A 158 6.95 25.02 -0.70
CA ASN A 158 7.16 23.62 -1.09
C ASN A 158 6.97 22.64 0.08
N SER A 159 5.98 22.90 0.94
CA SER A 159 5.70 22.06 2.10
C SER A 159 4.25 21.62 2.20
N TRP A 160 4.06 20.39 2.69
CA TRP A 160 2.76 19.77 2.93
C TRP A 160 2.67 19.27 4.36
N ASN A 161 1.58 19.60 5.04
CA ASN A 161 1.29 19.09 6.37
C ASN A 161 0.36 17.88 6.30
N VAL A 162 0.65 16.90 7.15
CA VAL A 162 -0.12 15.66 7.33
C VAL A 162 -0.80 15.68 8.69
N TYR A 163 -2.10 15.42 8.70
CA TYR A 163 -2.93 15.48 9.90
C TYR A 163 -3.73 14.20 10.07
N ARG A 164 -3.86 13.78 11.32
CA ARG A 164 -4.81 12.76 11.74
C ARG A 164 -5.84 13.36 12.70
N ASP A 165 -7.12 13.19 12.38
CA ASP A 165 -8.24 13.69 13.19
C ASP A 165 -8.12 15.19 13.53
N GLY A 166 -7.61 15.96 12.56
CA GLY A 166 -7.40 17.41 12.69
C GLY A 166 -6.13 17.82 13.44
N ASN A 167 -5.39 16.88 14.04
CA ASN A 167 -4.12 17.14 14.71
C ASN A 167 -2.95 16.94 13.74
N LEU A 168 -2.02 17.90 13.73
CA LEU A 168 -0.78 17.77 12.96
C LEU A 168 0.02 16.59 13.55
N LEU A 169 0.49 15.68 12.69
CA LEU A 169 1.42 14.63 13.12
C LEU A 169 2.78 15.24 13.48
N SER A 170 3.59 14.55 14.29
CA SER A 170 4.91 15.06 14.71
C SER A 170 5.92 13.92 14.62
N PRO A 171 6.77 13.89 13.58
CA PRO A 171 6.80 14.84 12.46
C PRO A 171 5.53 14.79 11.61
N GLY A 172 5.16 15.90 10.98
CA GLY A 172 3.98 15.96 10.12
C GLY A 172 4.15 16.88 8.93
N THR A 173 5.38 17.26 8.59
CA THR A 173 5.66 18.19 7.50
C THR A 173 6.58 17.57 6.44
N SER A 174 6.06 17.34 5.24
CA SER A 174 6.85 17.08 4.03
C SER A 174 7.42 18.40 3.53
N THR A 175 8.74 18.58 3.55
CA THR A 175 9.42 19.79 3.08
C THR A 175 10.15 19.53 1.77
N SER A 176 10.45 20.59 1.01
CA SER A 176 11.11 20.49 -0.30
C SER A 176 10.36 19.62 -1.30
N ASN A 177 9.03 19.59 -1.18
CA ASN A 177 8.13 18.82 -2.01
C ASN A 177 7.15 19.79 -2.71
N PRO A 178 7.49 20.29 -3.91
CA PRO A 178 6.75 21.37 -4.54
C PRO A 178 5.28 21.04 -4.82
N ALA A 179 4.45 22.08 -4.88
CA ALA A 179 3.11 22.03 -5.49
C ALA A 179 3.22 22.19 -7.02
N PRO A 180 2.13 22.00 -7.78
CA PRO A 180 0.81 21.51 -7.38
C PRO A 180 0.75 19.98 -7.27
N SER A 181 -0.36 19.49 -6.72
CA SER A 181 -0.80 18.12 -6.91
C SER A 181 -1.60 17.99 -8.21
N ASN A 182 -1.35 16.92 -8.95
CA ASN A 182 -2.08 16.55 -10.17
C ASN A 182 -2.85 15.22 -10.02
N PHE A 183 -2.79 14.59 -8.85
CA PHE A 183 -3.60 13.42 -8.54
C PHE A 183 -3.95 13.30 -7.06
N LEU A 184 -5.11 12.71 -6.80
CA LEU A 184 -5.53 12.22 -5.50
C LEU A 184 -5.90 10.75 -5.63
N GLU A 185 -5.43 9.91 -4.72
CA GLU A 185 -5.79 8.49 -4.67
C GLU A 185 -6.10 8.09 -3.23
N SER A 186 -6.97 7.12 -3.03
CA SER A 186 -7.18 6.53 -1.71
C SER A 186 -7.70 5.12 -1.85
N GLY A 187 -7.25 4.24 -0.96
CA GLY A 187 -7.67 2.85 -0.93
C GLY A 187 -6.65 1.98 -0.21
N LEU A 188 -6.49 0.75 -0.70
CA LEU A 188 -5.57 -0.23 -0.15
C LEU A 188 -4.40 -0.51 -1.08
N GLU A 189 -3.26 -0.84 -0.49
CA GLU A 189 -2.08 -1.44 -1.10
C GLU A 189 -1.68 -2.69 -0.29
N ALA A 190 -1.15 -3.71 -0.98
CA ALA A 190 -0.59 -4.90 -0.34
C ALA A 190 0.53 -5.53 -1.18
N THR A 191 1.54 -6.05 -0.50
CA THR A 191 2.66 -6.79 -1.15
C THR A 191 2.41 -8.29 -1.24
N ASN A 192 1.41 -8.82 -0.53
CA ASN A 192 1.15 -10.24 -0.46
C ASN A 192 -0.28 -10.57 -0.93
N THR A 193 -0.39 -11.52 -1.85
CA THR A 193 -1.68 -12.00 -2.38
C THR A 193 -2.61 -12.58 -1.30
N ASN A 194 -2.05 -13.00 -0.15
CA ASN A 194 -2.80 -13.56 0.96
C ASN A 194 -3.18 -12.51 2.03
N ALA A 195 -2.93 -11.22 1.80
CA ALA A 195 -3.42 -10.18 2.71
C ALA A 195 -4.95 -10.19 2.79
N HIS A 196 -5.49 -9.83 3.95
CA HIS A 196 -6.92 -9.68 4.16
C HIS A 196 -7.24 -8.25 4.55
N VAL A 197 -7.91 -7.55 3.64
CA VAL A 197 -8.23 -6.15 3.80
C VAL A 197 -9.74 -5.96 3.56
N ASN A 198 -10.37 -5.21 4.44
CA ASN A 198 -11.73 -4.72 4.29
C ASN A 198 -11.75 -3.28 4.79
N GLY A 199 -11.44 -2.36 3.88
CA GLY A 199 -11.33 -0.94 4.14
C GLY A 199 -12.46 -0.15 3.50
N THR A 200 -12.67 1.04 4.04
CA THR A 200 -13.53 2.06 3.46
C THR A 200 -12.86 3.41 3.57
N GLY A 201 -13.14 4.26 2.58
CA GLY A 201 -12.89 5.68 2.67
C GLY A 201 -14.18 6.43 2.45
N ALA A 202 -14.40 7.47 3.24
CA ALA A 202 -15.60 8.29 3.17
C ALA A 202 -15.25 9.77 3.24
N ALA A 203 -16.26 10.62 3.03
CA ALA A 203 -16.14 12.06 3.19
C ALA A 203 -14.97 12.65 2.38
N LEU A 204 -14.69 12.09 1.20
CA LEU A 204 -13.55 12.51 0.38
C LEU A 204 -13.63 14.00 0.07
N GLN A 205 -12.54 14.73 0.33
CA GLN A 205 -12.44 16.15 0.01
C GLN A 205 -11.17 16.45 -0.77
N LYS A 206 -11.22 17.59 -1.45
CA LYS A 206 -10.11 18.17 -2.19
C LYS A 206 -9.96 19.64 -1.88
N ARG A 207 -8.75 20.13 -2.01
CA ARG A 207 -8.44 21.55 -1.96
C ARG A 207 -7.99 22.04 -3.33
N SER A 208 -8.75 22.96 -3.92
CA SER A 208 -8.50 23.48 -5.28
C SER A 208 -7.35 24.50 -5.31
N ALA A 209 -6.83 24.75 -6.51
CA ALA A 209 -5.84 25.80 -6.78
C ALA A 209 -6.29 27.20 -6.35
N GLY A 210 -5.37 27.94 -5.72
CA GLY A 210 -5.55 29.37 -5.42
C GLY A 210 -6.46 29.70 -4.23
N GLY A 211 -6.90 28.73 -3.42
CA GLY A 211 -7.77 28.97 -2.28
C GLY A 211 -7.46 28.15 -1.02
N SER A 212 -7.99 28.58 0.12
CA SER A 212 -8.09 27.81 1.37
C SER A 212 -9.36 26.93 1.42
N SER A 213 -10.18 26.93 0.36
CA SER A 213 -11.46 26.26 0.32
C SER A 213 -11.34 24.76 0.06
N TRP A 214 -12.02 23.99 0.90
CA TRP A 214 -12.21 22.55 0.75
C TRP A 214 -13.58 22.28 0.13
N SER A 215 -13.66 21.27 -0.72
CA SER A 215 -14.93 20.82 -1.30
C SER A 215 -15.04 19.30 -1.23
N TYR A 216 -16.25 18.82 -0.98
CA TYR A 216 -16.54 17.39 -0.98
C TYR A 216 -16.56 16.82 -2.40
N GLY A 217 -16.20 15.56 -2.50
CA GLY A 217 -16.32 14.74 -3.69
C GLY A 217 -15.10 14.82 -4.60
N TRP A 218 -14.62 13.65 -5.01
CA TRP A 218 -13.60 13.51 -6.05
C TRP A 218 -14.27 13.25 -7.40
N SER A 219 -15.18 14.16 -7.82
CA SER A 219 -15.91 14.01 -9.08
C SER A 219 -14.95 13.84 -10.27
N GLY A 220 -15.06 12.69 -10.96
CA GLY A 220 -14.14 12.29 -12.03
C GLY A 220 -13.11 11.23 -11.62
N ALA A 221 -13.05 10.87 -10.34
CA ALA A 221 -12.26 9.76 -9.85
C ALA A 221 -12.88 8.41 -10.24
N ASN A 222 -12.03 7.45 -10.60
CA ASN A 222 -12.44 6.12 -11.04
C ASN A 222 -11.80 5.06 -10.16
N PRO A 223 -12.52 3.96 -9.83
CA PRO A 223 -11.90 2.81 -9.21
C PRO A 223 -10.81 2.23 -10.11
N TYR A 224 -9.73 1.80 -9.49
CA TYR A 224 -8.59 1.15 -10.11
C TYR A 224 -8.17 -0.03 -9.23
N TYR A 225 -7.71 -1.09 -9.86
CA TYR A 225 -7.26 -2.24 -9.11
C TYR A 225 -6.18 -3.04 -9.83
N ILE A 226 -5.30 -3.61 -9.02
CA ILE A 226 -4.42 -4.72 -9.37
C ILE A 226 -4.82 -5.88 -8.47
N SER A 227 -5.30 -6.96 -9.11
CA SER A 227 -5.81 -8.17 -8.46
C SER A 227 -4.84 -8.74 -7.41
N PRO A 228 -5.33 -9.43 -6.36
CA PRO A 228 -6.74 -9.66 -6.04
C PRO A 228 -7.40 -8.54 -5.23
N ALA A 229 -6.71 -7.40 -5.05
CA ALA A 229 -7.32 -6.23 -4.47
C ALA A 229 -8.39 -5.65 -5.41
N PHE A 230 -9.40 -5.00 -4.82
CA PHE A 230 -10.52 -4.44 -5.54
C PHE A 230 -11.04 -3.20 -4.80
N SER A 231 -11.52 -2.20 -5.53
CA SER A 231 -12.20 -1.03 -4.98
C SER A 231 -13.43 -0.65 -5.80
N GLN A 232 -14.44 -0.10 -5.13
CA GLN A 232 -15.67 0.37 -5.75
C GLN A 232 -16.26 1.54 -4.98
N TRP A 233 -16.97 2.42 -5.69
CA TRP A 233 -17.80 3.45 -5.06
C TRP A 233 -18.97 2.82 -4.29
N THR A 234 -19.21 3.29 -3.07
CA THR A 234 -20.44 3.01 -2.30
C THR A 234 -21.39 4.20 -2.34
N ALA A 235 -20.84 5.41 -2.39
CA ALA A 235 -21.54 6.64 -2.74
C ALA A 235 -20.60 7.51 -3.59
N SER A 236 -20.68 7.37 -4.92
CA SER A 236 -19.81 8.14 -5.81
C SER A 236 -20.15 9.63 -5.76
N PRO A 237 -19.16 10.56 -5.66
CA PRO A 237 -17.72 10.38 -5.55
C PRO A 237 -17.18 10.71 -4.15
N THR A 238 -17.93 10.42 -3.09
CA THR A 238 -17.60 10.78 -1.71
C THR A 238 -17.13 9.60 -0.88
N ASP A 239 -17.61 8.39 -1.16
CA ASP A 239 -17.37 7.21 -0.34
C ASP A 239 -17.12 5.95 -1.19
N TYR A 240 -16.12 5.17 -0.81
CA TYR A 240 -15.74 3.93 -1.46
C TYR A 240 -15.54 2.80 -0.45
N LYS A 241 -15.48 1.58 -0.98
CA LYS A 241 -15.06 0.38 -0.26
C LYS A 241 -13.98 -0.31 -1.07
N ASP A 242 -12.95 -0.79 -0.38
CA ASP A 242 -11.95 -1.68 -0.95
C ASP A 242 -11.88 -2.99 -0.18
N THR A 243 -11.45 -4.03 -0.89
CA THR A 243 -11.36 -5.36 -0.32
C THR A 243 -10.23 -6.14 -0.96
N MET A 244 -9.62 -7.00 -0.15
CA MET A 244 -8.74 -8.06 -0.57
C MET A 244 -9.03 -9.29 0.27
N ASN A 245 -9.32 -10.42 -0.38
CA ASN A 245 -9.71 -11.66 0.29
C ASN A 245 -10.76 -11.47 1.42
N PRO A 246 -11.92 -10.84 1.14
CA PRO A 246 -12.89 -10.47 2.18
C PRO A 246 -13.67 -11.66 2.77
N ASN A 247 -13.73 -12.79 2.04
CA ASN A 247 -14.63 -13.91 2.33
C ASN A 247 -14.00 -15.04 3.15
N THR A 248 -12.69 -15.01 3.39
CA THR A 248 -12.07 -15.93 4.33
C THR A 248 -12.30 -15.37 5.73
N ALA A 249 -13.49 -15.59 6.27
CA ALA A 249 -13.71 -15.45 7.69
C ALA A 249 -12.61 -16.25 8.40
N SER A 250 -11.67 -15.57 9.04
CA SER A 250 -10.76 -16.24 9.96
C SER A 250 -11.62 -16.71 11.13
N LEU A 251 -12.16 -17.92 11.02
CA LEU A 251 -12.68 -18.68 12.17
C LEU A 251 -11.55 -19.06 13.14
N LEU A 252 -10.29 -18.73 12.82
CA LEU A 252 -9.30 -18.54 13.85
C LEU A 252 -9.66 -17.23 14.55
N ALA A 253 -10.34 -17.37 15.69
CA ALA A 253 -10.16 -16.44 16.78
C ALA A 253 -8.67 -16.06 16.79
N HIS A 254 -8.36 -14.76 16.70
CA HIS A 254 -7.06 -14.26 17.08
C HIS A 254 -6.89 -14.62 18.56
N THR A 255 -6.51 -15.87 18.82
CA THR A 255 -5.76 -16.18 20.03
C THR A 255 -4.59 -15.21 19.92
N PRO A 256 -4.43 -14.25 20.85
CA PRO A 256 -3.26 -13.41 20.85
C PRO A 256 -2.08 -14.37 20.96
N HIS A 257 -1.47 -14.67 19.82
CA HIS A 257 -0.16 -15.27 19.82
C HIS A 257 0.71 -14.17 20.35
N THR A 258 1.11 -14.32 21.62
CA THR A 258 2.31 -13.68 22.10
C THR A 258 3.40 -14.10 21.13
N VAL A 259 3.68 -13.25 20.15
CA VAL A 259 4.93 -13.34 19.40
C VAL A 259 5.96 -12.95 20.44
N THR A 260 6.43 -13.95 21.17
CA THR A 260 7.67 -13.82 21.90
C THR A 260 8.71 -13.63 20.82
N SER A 261 9.10 -12.37 20.60
CA SER A 261 10.41 -12.10 19.99
C SER A 261 11.38 -13.03 20.71
N THR A 262 11.95 -14.00 19.99
CA THR A 262 12.97 -14.88 20.55
C THR A 262 14.26 -14.12 20.81
N LEU A 263 14.34 -12.85 20.40
CA LEU A 263 15.33 -11.90 20.87
C LEU A 263 14.88 -11.38 22.24
N ALA A 264 15.50 -11.93 23.29
CA ALA A 264 15.52 -11.29 24.59
C ALA A 264 16.31 -9.98 24.47
N GLY A 265 15.61 -8.85 24.35
CA GLY A 265 16.18 -7.51 24.18
C GLY A 265 15.65 -6.80 22.92
N PRO A 266 15.84 -5.47 22.81
CA PRO A 266 15.57 -4.77 21.56
C PRO A 266 16.40 -5.40 20.43
N PRO A 267 15.83 -5.56 19.22
CA PRO A 267 16.56 -6.12 18.09
C PRO A 267 17.84 -5.31 17.80
N ASP A 268 18.92 -6.01 17.43
CA ASP A 268 20.17 -5.37 17.02
C ASP A 268 19.91 -4.44 15.81
N PRO A 269 20.14 -3.12 15.94
CA PRO A 269 19.90 -2.17 14.85
C PRO A 269 20.68 -2.50 13.58
N VAL A 270 21.87 -3.12 13.70
CA VAL A 270 22.67 -3.57 12.55
C VAL A 270 21.99 -4.74 11.84
N ALA A 271 21.40 -5.69 12.59
CA ALA A 271 20.64 -6.78 11.99
C ALA A 271 19.38 -6.26 11.27
N LEU A 272 18.70 -5.26 11.86
CA LEU A 272 17.53 -4.63 11.24
C LEU A 272 17.87 -3.99 9.88
N ILE A 273 18.95 -3.20 9.79
CA ILE A 273 19.30 -2.53 8.53
C ILE A 273 19.80 -3.52 7.48
N ILE A 274 20.46 -4.63 7.87
CA ILE A 274 20.86 -5.69 6.93
C ILE A 274 19.63 -6.34 6.31
N GLU A 275 18.62 -6.63 7.12
CA GLU A 275 17.39 -7.22 6.63
C GLU A 275 16.60 -6.25 5.76
N ALA A 276 16.46 -5.00 6.19
CA ALA A 276 15.86 -3.94 5.39
C ALA A 276 16.60 -3.75 4.06
N ALA A 277 17.94 -3.83 4.04
CA ALA A 277 18.73 -3.77 2.81
C ALA A 277 18.41 -4.93 1.86
N ARG A 278 18.36 -6.16 2.39
CA ARG A 278 18.04 -7.36 1.62
C ARG A 278 16.65 -7.26 0.99
N LEU A 279 15.65 -6.85 1.77
CA LEU A 279 14.28 -6.64 1.31
C LEU A 279 14.19 -5.56 0.23
N ASN A 280 15.04 -4.54 0.30
CA ASN A 280 15.13 -3.46 -0.69
C ASN A 280 16.21 -3.70 -1.76
N GLY A 281 16.48 -4.98 -2.08
CA GLY A 281 17.28 -5.38 -3.24
C GLY A 281 18.80 -5.29 -3.09
N GLU A 282 19.32 -4.97 -1.91
CA GLU A 282 20.76 -4.91 -1.61
C GLU A 282 21.17 -6.05 -0.68
N ALA A 283 21.75 -7.10 -1.24
CA ALA A 283 22.18 -8.27 -0.47
C ALA A 283 23.50 -8.05 0.31
N SER A 284 24.28 -7.02 -0.02
CA SER A 284 25.59 -6.78 0.59
C SER A 284 25.92 -5.29 0.64
N PRO A 285 25.33 -4.54 1.59
CA PRO A 285 25.67 -3.13 1.80
C PRO A 285 27.18 -2.93 1.96
N SER A 286 27.70 -1.91 1.26
CA SER A 286 29.13 -1.56 1.26
C SER A 286 29.63 -1.04 2.62
N THR A 287 28.79 -0.30 3.34
CA THR A 287 29.06 0.19 4.70
C THR A 287 27.79 0.21 5.51
N ILE A 288 27.91 -0.02 6.81
CA ILE A 288 26.85 0.16 7.80
C ILE A 288 27.44 0.97 8.97
N ARG A 289 26.69 1.96 9.45
CA ARG A 289 27.04 2.72 10.66
C ARG A 289 25.81 2.95 11.52
N THR A 290 26.02 2.99 12.83
CA THR A 290 25.01 3.31 13.83
C THR A 290 25.44 4.53 14.61
N ILE A 291 24.53 5.48 14.81
CA ILE A 291 24.79 6.76 15.47
C ILE A 291 23.72 7.01 16.52
N ALA A 292 24.11 7.05 17.79
CA ALA A 292 23.24 7.53 18.87
C ALA A 292 22.97 9.04 18.68
N THR A 293 21.70 9.41 18.67
CA THR A 293 21.25 10.78 18.36
C THR A 293 19.84 11.02 18.90
N THR A 294 19.20 12.11 18.47
CA THR A 294 17.76 12.34 18.68
C THR A 294 17.01 12.23 17.35
N ARG A 295 15.73 11.87 17.40
CA ARG A 295 14.87 11.81 16.20
C ARG A 295 14.93 13.13 15.43
N ALA A 296 14.84 14.27 16.12
CA ALA A 296 14.96 15.59 15.50
C ALA A 296 16.31 15.83 14.78
N ALA A 297 17.44 15.44 15.38
CA ALA A 297 18.74 15.58 14.75
C ALA A 297 18.88 14.64 13.53
N ALA A 298 18.38 13.40 13.63
CA ALA A 298 18.33 12.46 12.52
C ALA A 298 17.53 13.01 11.33
N PHE A 299 16.34 13.56 11.59
CA PHE A 299 15.49 14.21 10.59
C PHE A 299 16.18 15.39 9.90
N ALA A 300 16.84 16.26 10.67
CA ALA A 300 17.59 17.37 10.12
C ALA A 300 18.65 16.89 9.11
N ALA A 301 19.31 15.77 9.41
CA ALA A 301 20.42 15.26 8.62
C ALA A 301 20.00 14.48 7.36
N VAL A 302 18.86 13.81 7.40
CA VAL A 302 18.32 13.11 6.21
C VAL A 302 17.55 14.06 5.27
N GLY A 303 17.42 15.34 5.64
CA GLY A 303 16.86 16.39 4.79
C GLY A 303 15.35 16.57 4.93
N SER A 304 14.74 16.09 6.02
CA SER A 304 13.29 16.11 6.18
C SER A 304 12.72 17.35 6.89
N GLY A 305 13.56 18.19 7.51
CA GLY A 305 13.14 19.33 8.35
C GLY A 305 12.93 18.90 9.80
N ALA A 306 13.28 19.76 10.77
CA ALA A 306 13.40 19.36 12.18
C ALA A 306 12.47 20.10 13.16
N ASP A 307 11.76 21.15 12.70
CA ASP A 307 11.10 22.11 13.61
C ASP A 307 9.93 21.50 14.39
N ASP A 308 9.30 20.44 13.88
CA ASP A 308 8.15 19.74 14.49
C ASP A 308 8.51 18.31 14.97
N VAL A 309 9.79 17.95 14.99
CA VAL A 309 10.24 16.59 15.35
C VAL A 309 10.64 16.53 16.84
N PRO A 310 10.16 15.54 17.61
CA PRO A 310 10.53 15.41 19.01
C PRO A 310 12.01 15.07 19.21
N GLN A 311 12.60 15.52 20.32
CA GLN A 311 13.99 15.24 20.73
C GLN A 311 14.14 13.86 21.39
N THR A 312 13.39 12.86 20.95
CA THR A 312 13.43 11.50 21.51
C THR A 312 14.78 10.83 21.18
N PRO A 313 15.45 10.19 22.15
CA PRO A 313 16.65 9.41 21.89
C PRO A 313 16.40 8.30 20.86
N THR A 314 17.25 8.22 19.85
CA THR A 314 17.15 7.22 18.77
C THR A 314 18.54 6.80 18.31
N GLU A 315 18.62 5.62 17.72
CA GLU A 315 19.77 5.20 16.93
C GLU A 315 19.45 5.40 15.44
N LEU A 316 20.22 6.27 14.78
CA LEU A 316 20.24 6.38 13.33
C LEU A 316 21.16 5.30 12.78
N VAL A 317 20.59 4.33 12.08
CA VAL A 317 21.32 3.28 11.38
C VAL A 317 21.33 3.59 9.89
N VAL A 318 22.50 3.57 9.26
CA VAL A 318 22.67 3.94 7.85
C VAL A 318 23.44 2.84 7.13
N ALA A 319 22.90 2.37 6.01
CA ALA A 319 23.57 1.46 5.09
C ALA A 319 23.78 2.13 3.72
N HIS A 320 24.92 1.83 3.08
CA HIS A 320 25.23 2.30 1.73
C HIS A 320 25.26 1.15 0.73
N GLY A 321 24.62 1.32 -0.41
CA GLY A 321 24.49 0.26 -1.42
C GLY A 321 23.77 0.75 -2.67
N ALA A 322 23.07 -0.14 -3.35
CA ALA A 322 22.15 0.17 -4.43
C ALA A 322 20.76 -0.36 -4.06
N PHE A 323 19.92 0.52 -3.52
CA PHE A 323 18.61 0.14 -2.99
C PHE A 323 17.50 0.41 -4.02
N THR A 324 16.56 -0.52 -4.10
CA THR A 324 15.24 -0.35 -4.74
C THR A 324 14.17 -0.62 -3.70
N GLY A 325 13.31 0.36 -3.46
CA GLY A 325 12.26 0.36 -2.44
C GLY A 325 11.13 -0.62 -2.75
N PHE A 326 11.38 -1.92 -2.66
CA PHE A 326 10.35 -2.95 -2.81
C PHE A 326 9.39 -2.97 -1.63
N GLU A 327 9.83 -2.57 -0.44
CA GLU A 327 8.93 -2.44 0.72
C GLU A 327 8.38 -1.03 0.90
N ALA A 328 8.70 -0.11 -0.02
CA ALA A 328 8.21 1.25 0.05
C ALA A 328 6.76 1.27 -0.37
N LYS A 329 5.89 1.83 0.47
CA LYS A 329 4.51 2.12 0.11
C LYS A 329 4.51 3.17 -1.00
N VAL A 330 3.84 2.89 -2.11
CA VAL A 330 3.90 3.74 -3.31
C VAL A 330 2.55 3.84 -4.02
N PRO A 331 2.20 4.99 -4.61
CA PRO A 331 0.97 5.11 -5.36
C PRO A 331 0.98 4.19 -6.60
N PRO A 332 -0.17 3.63 -7.00
CA PRO A 332 -0.26 2.74 -8.15
C PRO A 332 0.34 3.32 -9.45
N GLY A 333 1.36 2.63 -9.97
CA GLY A 333 2.06 3.00 -11.19
C GLY A 333 3.25 3.97 -10.99
N ALA A 334 3.47 4.44 -9.76
CA ALA A 334 4.72 5.12 -9.41
C ALA A 334 5.91 4.15 -9.48
N PRO A 335 7.10 4.62 -9.87
CA PRO A 335 8.30 3.81 -9.78
C PRO A 335 8.68 3.59 -8.31
N ALA A 336 9.19 2.40 -7.99
CA ALA A 336 9.80 2.15 -6.69
C ALA A 336 10.93 3.16 -6.42
N PRO A 337 11.03 3.73 -5.20
CA PRO A 337 12.11 4.63 -4.82
C PRO A 337 13.47 3.96 -5.01
N ARG A 338 14.48 4.74 -5.40
CA ARG A 338 15.85 4.25 -5.57
C ARG A 338 16.81 5.20 -4.90
N GLY A 339 17.87 4.63 -4.33
CA GLY A 339 18.86 5.40 -3.61
C GLY A 339 20.13 4.64 -3.35
N ARG A 340 21.13 5.36 -2.85
CA ARG A 340 22.42 4.79 -2.43
C ARG A 340 22.56 4.67 -0.92
N VAL A 341 21.57 5.19 -0.20
CA VAL A 341 21.51 5.24 1.26
C VAL A 341 20.16 4.68 1.69
N LEU A 342 20.19 3.69 2.56
CA LEU A 342 19.04 3.23 3.32
C LEU A 342 19.28 3.64 4.78
N TYR A 343 18.27 4.16 5.45
CA TYR A 343 18.38 4.46 6.88
C TYR A 343 17.18 3.92 7.66
N LEU A 344 17.41 3.64 8.94
CA LEU A 344 16.39 3.36 9.95
C LEU A 344 16.63 4.30 11.13
N LEU A 345 15.56 4.81 11.73
CA LEU A 345 15.58 5.41 13.06
C LEU A 345 14.94 4.40 14.01
N VAL A 346 15.71 3.95 14.99
CA VAL A 346 15.29 2.97 15.98
C VAL A 346 15.15 3.67 17.32
N ASP A 347 13.97 3.65 17.93
CA ASP A 347 13.76 4.20 19.26
C ASP A 347 14.63 3.46 20.28
N SER A 348 15.53 4.17 20.97
CA SER A 348 16.54 3.53 21.82
C SER A 348 15.95 2.86 23.07
N GLY A 349 14.73 3.24 23.47
CA GLY A 349 14.06 2.65 24.64
C GLY A 349 13.34 1.34 24.31
N SER A 350 12.72 1.25 23.14
CA SER A 350 11.85 0.14 22.73
C SER A 350 12.44 -0.77 21.66
N GLY A 351 13.46 -0.31 20.93
CA GLY A 351 14.02 -1.02 19.76
C GLY A 351 13.09 -1.02 18.54
N VAL A 352 12.05 -0.19 18.54
CA VAL A 352 11.08 -0.09 17.44
C VAL A 352 11.62 0.83 16.35
N VAL A 353 11.49 0.43 15.08
CA VAL A 353 11.73 1.32 13.93
C VAL A 353 10.64 2.37 13.92
N THR A 354 10.98 3.64 14.04
CA THR A 354 10.01 4.76 13.97
C THR A 354 10.01 5.43 12.61
N ASP A 355 11.11 5.31 11.87
CA ASP A 355 11.26 5.91 10.56
C ASP A 355 12.22 5.09 9.71
N TRP A 356 12.00 5.11 8.41
CA TRP A 356 12.94 4.56 7.46
C TRP A 356 12.89 5.31 6.14
N GLY A 357 13.85 5.05 5.27
CA GLY A 357 13.79 5.62 3.93
C GLY A 357 14.98 5.32 3.06
N ILE A 358 14.83 5.68 1.78
CA ILE A 358 15.80 5.45 0.72
C ILE A 358 16.13 6.79 0.07
N SER A 359 17.41 7.14 0.09
CA SER A 359 17.90 8.45 -0.35
C SER A 359 19.19 8.34 -1.18
N ASN A 360 19.53 9.43 -1.86
CA ASN A 360 20.87 9.66 -2.39
C ASN A 360 21.69 10.61 -1.49
N VAL A 361 21.09 11.10 -0.40
CA VAL A 361 21.73 11.99 0.57
C VAL A 361 22.27 11.15 1.71
N ASP A 362 23.58 11.27 1.96
CA ASP A 362 24.22 10.63 3.10
C ASP A 362 24.07 11.52 4.35
N PRO A 363 23.35 11.10 5.40
CA PRO A 363 23.07 11.96 6.55
C PRO A 363 24.37 12.27 7.32
N GLN A 364 24.70 13.55 7.37
CA GLN A 364 25.87 14.05 8.10
C GLN A 364 25.46 14.42 9.53
N ILE A 365 25.66 13.50 10.48
CA ILE A 365 25.48 13.75 11.91
C ILE A 365 26.81 13.63 12.62
N GLN A 366 27.10 14.60 13.49
CA GLN A 366 28.09 14.42 14.54
C GLN A 366 27.45 13.65 15.69
N ALA A 367 28.08 12.56 16.13
CA ALA A 367 27.59 11.79 17.27
C ALA A 367 27.38 12.72 18.48
N VAL A 368 26.21 12.62 19.11
CA VAL A 368 25.95 13.36 20.35
C VAL A 368 26.61 12.55 21.47
N HIS A 369 27.75 13.04 21.97
CA HIS A 369 28.35 12.45 23.16
C HIS A 369 27.43 12.77 24.35
N HIS A 370 26.77 11.75 24.88
CA HIS A 370 26.05 11.82 26.16
C HIS A 370 27.02 11.74 27.34
#